data_AF-A0A2W7RPW6-F1
#
_entry.id   AF-A0A2W7RPW6-F1
#
_cell.length_a   1.000
_cell.length_b   1.000
_cell.length_c   1.000
_cell.angle_alpha   90.00
_cell.angle_beta   90.00
_cell.angle_gamma   90.00
#
_symmetry.space_group_name_H-M   'P 1'
#
loop_
_entity.id
_entity.type
_entity.pdbx_description
1 polymer ?
#
loop_
_entity_poly.entity_id
_entity_poly.type
_entity_poly.pdbx_seq_one_letter_code
_entity_poly.pdbx_strand_id
1 'polypeptide(L)'
;MQTLDISSTIALIATVVLTVNILLGMLLSSAYKRSIHWKRIPDFLQQLSLTDLHNYTAYVALVLVLVHIILIPIDATAPFSWLQLLWPLTNTHQPYMALLGSISFYALLLIIITTQKIIKSKMGFRYWKNVHLIAYGMALLFIIHGIWMDQELKDRTPDFLDAEKLLSEICGLVLIAASVIRFRHYWKKQRY
;
A
#
# COMPACT_ATOMS: atom_id res chain seq x y z
N MET A 1 17.33 -16.28 12.24
CA MET A 1 16.22 -15.84 11.37
C MET A 1 16.56 -16.21 9.97
N GLN A 2 15.65 -16.87 9.27
CA GLN A 2 15.79 -17.10 7.83
C GLN A 2 15.60 -15.77 7.10
N THR A 3 16.19 -15.61 5.92
CA THR A 3 16.10 -14.36 5.15
C THR A 3 14.65 -14.09 4.73
N LEU A 4 13.87 -15.15 4.50
CA LEU A 4 12.42 -15.10 4.30
C LEU A 4 11.66 -14.48 5.49
N ASP A 5 11.97 -14.83 6.74
CA ASP A 5 11.30 -14.24 7.92
C ASP A 5 11.49 -12.72 7.99
N ILE A 6 12.73 -12.28 7.70
CA ILE A 6 13.09 -10.86 7.65
C ILE A 6 12.32 -10.17 6.52
N SER A 7 12.25 -10.82 5.36
CA SER A 7 11.49 -10.34 4.21
C SER A 7 9.99 -10.19 4.53
N SER A 8 9.37 -11.19 5.18
CA SER A 8 7.96 -11.14 5.62
C SER A 8 7.74 -9.99 6.60
N THR A 9 8.60 -9.86 7.61
CA THR A 9 8.51 -8.78 8.61
C THR A 9 8.57 -7.39 7.95
N ILE A 10 9.49 -7.20 6.99
CA ILE A 10 9.62 -5.94 6.24
C ILE A 10 8.36 -5.68 5.40
N ALA A 11 7.76 -6.70 4.81
CA ALA A 11 6.51 -6.57 4.06
C ALA A 11 5.33 -6.16 4.94
N LEU A 12 5.23 -6.71 6.16
CA LEU A 12 4.20 -6.32 7.13
C LEU A 12 4.35 -4.85 7.53
N ILE A 13 5.58 -4.39 7.80
CA ILE A 13 5.86 -2.97 8.07
C ILE A 13 5.47 -2.12 6.84
N ALA A 14 5.83 -2.54 5.63
CA ALA A 14 5.45 -1.85 4.41
C ALA A 14 3.93 -1.74 4.25
N THR A 15 3.20 -2.80 4.59
CA THR A 15 1.72 -2.86 4.57
C THR A 15 1.11 -1.80 5.49
N VAL A 16 1.62 -1.67 6.72
CA VAL A 16 1.19 -0.62 7.65
C VAL A 16 1.51 0.77 7.10
N VAL A 17 2.73 0.99 6.63
CA VAL A 17 3.17 2.29 6.09
C VAL A 17 2.34 2.70 4.87
N LEU A 18 2.07 1.78 3.93
CA LEU A 18 1.20 2.02 2.77
C LEU A 18 -0.24 2.30 3.19
N THR A 19 -0.75 1.60 4.20
CA THR A 19 -2.09 1.85 4.74
C THR A 19 -2.19 3.26 5.30
N VAL A 20 -1.24 3.67 6.14
CA VAL A 20 -1.15 5.06 6.64
C VAL A 20 -1.02 6.05 5.49
N ASN A 21 -0.19 5.76 4.49
CA ASN A 21 0.00 6.60 3.32
C ASN A 21 -1.31 6.88 2.57
N ILE A 22 -2.10 5.84 2.33
CA ILE A 22 -3.39 5.92 1.64
C ILE A 22 -4.40 6.72 2.48
N LEU A 23 -4.44 6.51 3.80
CA LEU A 23 -5.29 7.28 4.71
C LEU A 23 -4.94 8.77 4.69
N LEU A 24 -3.65 9.11 4.68
CA LEU A 24 -3.18 10.49 4.50
C LEU A 24 -3.64 11.08 3.16
N GLY A 25 -3.53 10.32 2.06
CA GLY A 25 -4.03 10.72 0.74
C GLY A 25 -5.54 10.97 0.70
N MET A 26 -6.33 10.12 1.39
CA MET A 26 -7.77 10.32 1.56
C MET A 26 -8.07 11.61 2.33
N LEU A 27 -7.35 11.88 3.41
CA LEU A 27 -7.50 13.09 4.21
C LEU A 27 -7.17 14.34 3.38
N LEU A 28 -6.02 14.36 2.71
CA LEU A 28 -5.58 15.48 1.86
C LEU A 28 -6.61 15.82 0.78
N SER A 29 -7.29 14.82 0.24
CA SER A 29 -8.31 15.02 -0.80
C SER A 29 -9.73 15.33 -0.28
N SER A 30 -9.92 15.42 1.05
CA SER A 30 -11.24 15.64 1.70
C SER A 30 -11.47 17.05 2.27
N ALA A 31 -10.58 18.02 1.99
CA ALA A 31 -10.59 19.35 2.61
C ALA A 31 -10.61 19.29 4.15
N TYR A 32 -9.91 18.31 4.72
CA TYR A 32 -9.92 17.93 6.13
C TYR A 32 -9.75 19.11 7.10
N LYS A 33 -8.97 20.14 6.75
CA LYS A 33 -8.76 21.36 7.56
C LYS A 33 -10.06 22.11 7.89
N ARG A 34 -11.12 21.94 7.09
CA ARG A 34 -12.44 22.56 7.34
C ARG A 34 -13.28 21.77 8.36
N SER A 35 -12.92 20.53 8.67
CA SER A 35 -13.65 19.66 9.59
C SER A 35 -13.56 20.17 11.03
N ILE A 36 -14.67 20.12 11.77
CA ILE A 36 -14.71 20.45 13.20
C ILE A 36 -13.78 19.53 14.01
N HIS A 37 -13.64 18.28 13.58
CA HIS A 37 -12.77 17.30 14.25
C HIS A 37 -11.29 17.69 14.13
N TRP A 38 -10.86 18.19 12.96
CA TRP A 38 -9.49 18.64 12.77
C TRP A 38 -9.15 19.85 13.63
N LYS A 39 -10.09 20.80 13.78
CA LYS A 39 -9.89 21.99 14.62
C LYS A 39 -9.76 21.68 16.12
N ARG A 40 -10.13 20.47 16.57
CA ARG A 40 -10.08 20.04 17.97
C ARG A 40 -8.83 19.23 18.32
N ILE A 41 -8.00 18.86 17.34
CA ILE A 41 -6.78 18.10 17.62
C ILE A 41 -5.70 19.03 18.22
N PRO A 42 -4.75 18.49 19.00
CA PRO A 42 -3.64 19.27 19.55
C PRO A 42 -2.89 20.10 18.49
N ASP A 43 -2.47 21.31 18.86
CA ASP A 43 -1.85 22.28 17.94
C ASP A 43 -0.57 21.73 17.29
N PHE A 44 0.22 20.93 18.00
CA PHE A 44 1.44 20.33 17.45
C PHE A 44 1.13 19.41 16.25
N LEU A 45 -0.01 18.70 16.24
CA LEU A 45 -0.43 17.87 15.11
C LEU A 45 -0.93 18.72 13.94
N GLN A 46 -1.51 19.89 14.21
CA GLN A 46 -1.96 20.82 13.17
C GLN A 46 -0.80 21.47 12.42
N GLN A 47 0.36 21.59 13.05
CA GLN A 47 1.59 22.13 12.46
C GLN A 47 2.30 21.13 11.54
N LEU A 48 2.02 19.83 11.66
CA LEU A 48 2.60 18.81 10.79
C LEU A 48 2.09 18.95 9.35
N SER A 49 3.01 18.91 8.39
CA SER A 49 2.67 18.88 6.98
C SER A 49 2.20 17.48 6.58
N LEU A 50 0.87 17.27 6.53
CA LEU A 50 0.30 16.00 6.06
C LEU A 50 0.72 15.67 4.62
N THR A 51 0.99 16.68 3.80
CA THR A 51 1.50 16.48 2.44
C THR A 51 2.90 15.87 2.46
N ASP A 52 3.78 16.38 3.33
CA ASP A 52 5.13 15.85 3.45
C ASP A 52 5.11 14.47 4.09
N LEU A 53 4.28 14.24 5.11
CA LEU A 53 4.06 12.90 5.67
C LEU A 53 3.57 11.91 4.62
N HIS A 54 2.62 12.29 3.77
CA HIS A 54 2.16 11.45 2.66
C HIS A 54 3.31 11.18 1.66
N ASN A 55 4.11 12.18 1.30
CA ASN A 55 5.22 11.94 0.36
C ASN A 55 6.31 11.07 0.98
N TYR A 56 6.75 11.35 2.22
CA TYR A 56 7.79 10.59 2.90
C TYR A 56 7.38 9.14 3.17
N THR A 57 6.15 8.91 3.63
CA THR A 57 5.66 7.53 3.84
C THR A 57 5.58 6.74 2.52
N ALA A 58 5.30 7.39 1.38
CA ALA A 58 5.35 6.72 0.08
C ALA A 58 6.78 6.28 -0.29
N TYR A 59 7.78 7.12 -0.05
CA TYR A 59 9.18 6.76 -0.29
C TYR A 59 9.70 5.68 0.68
N VAL A 60 9.33 5.76 1.96
CA VAL A 60 9.66 4.73 2.95
C VAL A 60 9.04 3.39 2.55
N ALA A 61 7.75 3.39 2.18
CA ALA A 61 7.08 2.20 1.66
C ALA A 61 7.79 1.63 0.42
N LEU A 62 8.18 2.48 -0.54
CA LEU A 62 8.91 2.03 -1.72
C LEU A 62 10.22 1.32 -1.35
N VAL A 63 11.01 1.89 -0.43
CA VAL A 63 12.26 1.28 0.04
C VAL A 63 11.99 -0.05 0.72
N LEU A 64 11.01 -0.12 1.62
CA LEU A 64 10.66 -1.36 2.32
C LEU A 64 10.21 -2.45 1.34
N VAL A 65 9.36 -2.11 0.37
CA VAL A 65 8.92 -3.06 -0.67
C VAL A 65 10.10 -3.52 -1.52
N LEU A 66 11.00 -2.62 -1.92
CA LEU A 66 12.22 -2.98 -2.66
C LEU A 66 13.11 -3.94 -1.87
N VAL A 67 13.32 -3.67 -0.58
CA VAL A 67 14.11 -4.57 0.28
C VAL A 67 13.41 -5.93 0.40
N HIS A 68 12.10 -5.96 0.67
CA HIS A 68 11.32 -7.18 0.72
C HIS A 68 11.50 -8.04 -0.55
N ILE A 69 11.27 -7.48 -1.74
CA ILE A 69 11.37 -8.25 -2.99
C ILE A 69 12.79 -8.71 -3.30
N ILE A 70 13.81 -7.92 -2.92
CA ILE A 70 15.23 -8.25 -3.13
C ILE A 70 15.67 -9.40 -2.22
N LEU A 71 15.14 -9.48 -0.99
CA LEU A 71 15.50 -10.54 -0.05
C LEU A 71 14.96 -11.92 -0.46
N ILE A 72 13.86 -11.99 -1.22
CA ILE A 72 13.24 -13.26 -1.62
C ILE A 72 14.21 -14.17 -2.39
N PRO A 73 14.80 -13.80 -3.54
CA PRO A 73 15.69 -14.68 -4.29
C PRO A 73 17.09 -14.85 -3.66
N ILE A 74 17.39 -14.10 -2.60
CA ILE A 74 18.64 -14.25 -1.83
C ILE A 74 18.54 -15.42 -0.85
N ASP A 75 17.34 -15.76 -0.40
CA ASP A 75 17.14 -16.91 0.46
C ASP A 75 17.28 -18.23 -0.33
N ALA A 76 18.19 -19.10 0.11
CA ALA A 76 18.46 -20.37 -0.56
C ALA A 76 17.28 -21.37 -0.53
N THR A 77 16.31 -21.15 0.37
CA THR A 77 15.12 -21.98 0.50
C THR A 77 13.93 -21.43 -0.29
N ALA A 78 14.01 -20.19 -0.76
CA ALA A 78 12.94 -19.57 -1.53
C ALA A 78 12.90 -20.15 -2.96
N PRO A 79 11.75 -20.66 -3.43
CA PRO A 79 11.62 -21.20 -4.77
C PRO A 79 11.43 -20.07 -5.82
N PHE A 80 12.14 -18.94 -5.70
CA PHE A 80 11.99 -17.77 -6.56
C PHE A 80 13.33 -17.32 -7.14
N SER A 81 13.37 -17.20 -8.47
CA SER A 81 14.46 -16.56 -9.19
C SER A 81 14.22 -15.06 -9.38
N TRP A 82 15.29 -14.31 -9.70
CA TRP A 82 15.21 -12.88 -10.04
C TRP A 82 14.23 -12.58 -11.17
N LEU A 83 14.12 -13.44 -12.18
CA LEU A 83 13.18 -13.27 -13.30
C LEU A 83 11.72 -13.44 -12.84
N GLN A 84 11.47 -14.39 -11.93
CA GLN A 84 10.15 -14.64 -11.36
C GLN A 84 9.67 -13.51 -10.45
N LEU A 85 10.53 -12.60 -9.98
CA LEU A 85 10.07 -11.37 -9.32
C LEU A 85 9.33 -10.44 -10.28
N LEU A 86 9.81 -10.35 -11.52
CA LEU A 86 9.22 -9.50 -12.55
C LEU A 86 8.02 -10.17 -13.23
N TRP A 87 8.11 -11.48 -13.43
CA TRP A 87 7.07 -12.28 -14.07
C TRP A 87 6.80 -13.58 -13.28
N PRO A 88 6.00 -13.52 -12.19
CA PRO A 88 5.85 -14.62 -11.24
C PRO A 88 4.99 -15.79 -11.77
N LEU A 89 4.32 -15.64 -12.90
CA LEU A 89 3.46 -16.69 -13.46
C LEU A 89 4.21 -17.95 -13.89
N THR A 90 5.53 -17.90 -14.01
CA THR A 90 6.37 -19.07 -14.28
C THR A 90 6.80 -19.80 -13.00
N ASN A 91 6.40 -19.33 -11.81
CA ASN A 91 6.67 -20.00 -10.55
C ASN A 91 5.64 -21.11 -10.29
N THR A 92 6.07 -22.20 -9.67
CA THR A 92 5.19 -23.29 -9.21
C THR A 92 4.52 -22.97 -7.88
N HIS A 93 5.06 -22.05 -7.09
CA HIS A 93 4.57 -21.68 -5.75
C HIS A 93 3.81 -20.35 -5.78
N GLN A 94 2.53 -20.39 -5.40
CA GLN A 94 1.59 -19.27 -5.34
C GLN A 94 1.73 -18.18 -6.43
N PRO A 95 1.84 -18.53 -7.74
CA PRO A 95 2.18 -17.59 -8.80
C PRO A 95 1.18 -16.44 -8.95
N TYR A 96 -0.10 -16.70 -8.70
CA TYR A 96 -1.14 -15.68 -8.78
C TYR A 96 -1.05 -14.67 -7.64
N MET A 97 -0.75 -15.11 -6.41
CA MET A 97 -0.60 -14.19 -5.28
C MET A 97 0.66 -13.33 -5.44
N ALA A 98 1.75 -13.93 -5.92
CA ALA A 98 2.94 -13.19 -6.30
C ALA A 98 2.66 -12.16 -7.41
N LEU A 99 1.83 -12.49 -8.41
CA LEU A 99 1.41 -11.55 -9.46
C LEU A 99 0.66 -10.34 -8.89
N LEU A 100 -0.23 -10.51 -7.90
CA LEU A 100 -0.91 -9.39 -7.25
C LEU A 100 0.09 -8.45 -6.54
N GLY A 101 1.12 -9.02 -5.91
CA GLY A 101 2.24 -8.28 -5.33
C GLY A 101 3.02 -7.48 -6.38
N SER A 102 3.40 -8.11 -7.49
CA SER A 102 4.12 -7.45 -8.59
C SER A 102 3.30 -6.31 -9.23
N ILE A 103 2.01 -6.53 -9.49
CA ILE A 103 1.13 -5.48 -10.04
C ILE A 103 1.00 -4.30 -9.05
N SER A 104 0.88 -4.58 -7.75
CA SER A 104 0.86 -3.55 -6.71
C SER A 104 2.15 -2.74 -6.70
N PHE A 105 3.30 -3.39 -6.80
CA PHE A 105 4.60 -2.73 -6.87
C PHE A 105 4.73 -1.84 -8.12
N TYR A 106 4.31 -2.33 -9.29
CA TYR A 106 4.30 -1.53 -10.52
C TYR A 106 3.36 -0.33 -10.42
N ALA A 107 2.19 -0.49 -9.81
CA ALA A 107 1.28 0.61 -9.55
C ALA A 107 1.90 1.65 -8.60
N LEU A 108 2.59 1.22 -7.54
CA LEU A 108 3.32 2.11 -6.62
C LEU A 108 4.38 2.93 -7.38
N LEU A 109 5.20 2.29 -8.19
CA LEU A 109 6.20 2.96 -9.03
C LEU A 109 5.54 3.98 -9.97
N LEU A 110 4.49 3.59 -10.68
CA LEU A 110 3.75 4.46 -11.59
C LEU A 110 3.25 5.72 -10.86
N ILE A 111 2.66 5.55 -9.68
CA ILE A 111 2.11 6.66 -8.88
C ILE A 111 3.24 7.60 -8.42
N ILE A 112 4.34 7.06 -7.90
CA ILE A 112 5.49 7.86 -7.43
C ILE A 112 6.14 8.62 -8.58
N ILE A 113 6.37 7.97 -9.72
CA ILE A 113 6.98 8.57 -10.91
C ILE A 113 6.08 9.69 -11.45
N THR A 114 4.79 9.41 -11.64
CA THR A 114 3.85 10.41 -12.20
C THR A 114 3.58 11.58 -11.26
N THR A 115 3.81 11.40 -9.95
CA THR A 115 3.69 12.47 -8.95
C THR A 115 4.91 13.39 -8.89
N GLN A 116 6.04 13.00 -9.51
CA GLN A 116 7.21 13.87 -9.62
C GLN A 116 6.86 15.20 -10.29
N LYS A 117 7.37 16.30 -9.72
CA LYS A 117 6.97 17.68 -10.09
C LYS A 117 7.00 17.93 -11.61
N ILE A 118 8.07 17.47 -12.27
CA ILE A 118 8.30 17.65 -13.71
C ILE A 118 7.28 16.86 -14.56
N ILE A 119 6.97 15.64 -14.15
CA ILE A 119 6.05 14.76 -14.89
C ILE A 119 4.61 15.21 -14.67
N LYS A 120 4.25 15.48 -13.40
CA LYS A 120 2.94 16.01 -13.02
C LYS A 120 2.61 17.33 -13.69
N SER A 121 3.56 18.27 -13.81
CA SER A 121 3.32 19.56 -14.46
C SER A 121 3.03 19.40 -15.95
N LYS A 122 3.70 18.46 -16.63
CA LYS A 122 3.47 18.14 -18.05
C LYS A 122 2.15 17.39 -18.29
N MET A 123 1.75 16.51 -17.37
CA MET A 123 0.50 15.72 -17.46
C MET A 123 -0.77 16.56 -17.24
N GLY A 124 -0.67 17.64 -16.46
CA GLY A 124 -1.82 18.39 -15.99
C GLY A 124 -2.59 17.68 -14.86
N PHE A 125 -3.30 18.47 -14.05
CA PHE A 125 -3.89 17.98 -12.80
C PHE A 125 -4.96 16.89 -13.00
N ARG A 126 -5.81 17.00 -14.03
CA ARG A 126 -6.90 16.04 -14.27
C ARG A 126 -6.36 14.65 -14.57
N TYR A 127 -5.40 14.55 -15.49
CA TYR A 127 -4.81 13.27 -15.89
C TYR A 127 -3.99 12.67 -14.75
N TRP A 128 -3.13 13.47 -14.10
CA TRP A 128 -2.41 13.04 -12.90
C TRP A 128 -3.36 12.51 -11.83
N LYS A 129 -4.47 13.18 -11.55
CA LYS A 129 -5.45 12.72 -10.56
C LYS A 129 -6.03 11.36 -10.93
N ASN A 130 -6.40 11.14 -12.19
CA ASN A 130 -6.95 9.85 -12.63
C ASN A 130 -5.92 8.72 -12.47
N VAL A 131 -4.66 8.96 -12.84
CA VAL A 131 -3.57 8.00 -12.62
C VAL A 131 -3.33 7.77 -11.13
N HIS A 132 -3.32 8.83 -10.31
CA HIS A 132 -3.10 8.72 -8.87
C HIS A 132 -4.24 7.95 -8.17
N LEU A 133 -5.46 7.92 -8.73
CA LEU A 133 -6.55 7.07 -8.22
C LEU A 133 -6.30 5.56 -8.38
N ILE A 134 -5.33 5.14 -9.19
CA ILE A 134 -4.88 3.73 -9.26
C ILE A 134 -4.41 3.24 -7.89
N ALA A 135 -4.01 4.14 -6.97
CA ALA A 135 -3.65 3.83 -5.59
C ALA A 135 -4.72 3.00 -4.86
N TYR A 136 -6.02 3.17 -5.19
CA TYR A 136 -7.10 2.36 -4.60
C TYR A 136 -7.06 0.90 -5.07
N GLY A 137 -6.78 0.68 -6.36
CA GLY A 137 -6.59 -0.67 -6.91
C GLY A 137 -5.33 -1.32 -6.36
N MET A 138 -4.22 -0.58 -6.33
CA MET A 138 -2.97 -1.00 -5.67
C MET A 138 -3.22 -1.44 -4.22
N ALA A 139 -4.02 -0.68 -3.46
CA ALA A 139 -4.36 -1.00 -2.09
C ALA A 139 -5.06 -2.35 -1.94
N LEU A 140 -6.08 -2.58 -2.77
CA LEU A 140 -6.80 -3.84 -2.80
C LEU A 140 -5.87 -5.01 -3.11
N LEU A 141 -5.02 -4.85 -4.12
CA LEU A 141 -4.12 -5.91 -4.57
C LEU A 141 -3.07 -6.28 -3.52
N PHE A 142 -2.42 -5.31 -2.86
CA PHE A 142 -1.41 -5.64 -1.85
C PHE A 142 -2.03 -6.24 -0.58
N ILE A 143 -3.25 -5.84 -0.21
CA ILE A 143 -3.97 -6.43 0.93
C ILE A 143 -4.32 -7.89 0.63
N ILE A 144 -4.86 -8.18 -0.55
CA ILE A 144 -5.17 -9.57 -0.96
C ILE A 144 -3.87 -10.39 -1.01
N HIS A 145 -2.81 -9.84 -1.60
CA HIS A 145 -1.49 -10.47 -1.58
C HIS A 145 -1.03 -10.81 -0.16
N GLY A 146 -1.03 -9.85 0.78
CA GLY A 146 -0.59 -10.07 2.16
C GLY A 146 -1.44 -11.10 2.93
N ILE A 147 -2.76 -11.10 2.73
CA ILE A 147 -3.67 -12.06 3.38
C ILE A 147 -3.43 -13.47 2.84
N TRP A 148 -3.29 -13.65 1.53
CA TRP A 148 -3.32 -14.99 0.92
C TRP A 148 -1.93 -15.59 0.63
N MET A 149 -0.86 -14.79 0.58
CA MET A 149 0.50 -15.28 0.33
C MET A 149 1.07 -16.00 1.56
N ASP A 150 1.51 -17.23 1.43
CA ASP A 150 2.24 -17.94 2.49
C ASP A 150 3.65 -17.32 2.63
N GLN A 151 3.93 -16.75 3.79
CA GLN A 151 5.21 -16.12 4.15
C GLN A 151 6.40 -17.08 4.04
N GLU A 152 6.18 -18.38 4.25
CA GLU A 152 7.24 -19.40 4.11
C GLU A 152 7.31 -19.99 2.70
N LEU A 153 6.44 -19.57 1.77
CA LEU A 153 6.38 -20.06 0.39
C LEU A 153 6.16 -21.59 0.27
N LYS A 154 5.42 -22.19 1.22
CA LYS A 154 5.15 -23.64 1.29
C LYS A 154 3.74 -24.01 0.81
N ASP A 155 3.04 -23.09 0.15
CA ASP A 155 1.66 -23.25 -0.34
C ASP A 155 0.66 -23.69 0.75
N ARG A 156 0.90 -23.31 2.01
CA ARG A 156 -0.03 -23.62 3.10
C ARG A 156 -1.34 -22.86 2.93
N THR A 157 -2.43 -23.45 3.41
CA THR A 157 -3.71 -22.74 3.53
C THR A 157 -3.56 -21.59 4.53
N PRO A 158 -4.05 -20.38 4.23
CA PRO A 158 -3.97 -19.26 5.16
C PRO A 158 -4.65 -19.59 6.49
N ASP A 159 -3.92 -19.43 7.59
CA ASP A 159 -4.49 -19.37 8.93
C ASP A 159 -4.83 -17.91 9.24
N PHE A 160 -6.12 -17.57 9.17
CA PHE A 160 -6.60 -16.20 9.37
C PHE A 160 -6.42 -15.71 10.83
N LEU A 161 -6.12 -16.60 11.78
CA LEU A 161 -5.83 -16.22 13.16
C LEU A 161 -4.33 -16.02 13.41
N ASP A 162 -3.49 -16.28 12.42
CA ASP A 162 -2.07 -15.95 12.48
C ASP A 162 -1.89 -14.43 12.58
N ALA A 163 -0.98 -14.00 13.46
CA ALA A 163 -0.78 -12.59 13.79
C ALA A 163 -0.41 -11.76 12.55
N GLU A 164 0.32 -12.35 11.61
CA GLU A 164 0.73 -11.71 10.37
C GLU A 164 -0.45 -11.45 9.42
N LYS A 165 -1.37 -12.42 9.35
CA LYS A 165 -2.60 -12.32 8.53
C LYS A 165 -3.56 -11.32 9.12
N LEU A 166 -3.75 -11.40 10.44
CA LEU A 166 -4.58 -10.47 11.18
C LEU A 166 -4.15 -9.01 10.97
N LEU A 167 -2.84 -8.72 10.89
CA LEU A 167 -2.36 -7.36 10.62
C LEU A 167 -2.79 -6.86 9.24
N SER A 168 -2.69 -7.70 8.20
CA SER A 168 -3.13 -7.35 6.84
C SER A 168 -4.66 -7.22 6.75
N GLU A 169 -5.40 -8.04 7.46
CA GLU A 169 -6.87 -7.93 7.59
C GLU A 169 -7.29 -6.63 8.26
N ILE A 170 -6.66 -6.27 9.39
CA ILE A 170 -6.93 -5.01 10.09
C ILE A 170 -6.64 -3.83 9.16
N CYS A 171 -5.53 -3.84 8.44
CA CYS A 171 -5.22 -2.81 7.44
C CYS A 171 -6.31 -2.72 6.37
N GLY A 172 -6.76 -3.86 5.85
CA GLY A 172 -7.85 -3.95 4.87
C GLY A 172 -9.16 -3.37 5.41
N LEU A 173 -9.57 -3.76 6.62
CA LEU A 173 -10.78 -3.27 7.30
C LEU A 173 -10.72 -1.76 7.53
N VAL A 174 -9.58 -1.23 7.96
CA VAL A 174 -9.37 0.20 8.15
C VAL A 174 -9.52 0.96 6.83
N LEU A 175 -8.93 0.47 5.74
CA LEU A 175 -9.04 1.09 4.42
C LEU A 175 -10.47 1.05 3.88
N ILE A 176 -11.20 -0.05 4.08
CA ILE A 176 -12.62 -0.17 3.71
C ILE A 176 -13.46 0.82 4.52
N ALA A 177 -13.29 0.85 5.84
CA ALA A 177 -14.03 1.76 6.72
C ALA A 177 -13.78 3.22 6.34
N ALA A 178 -12.52 3.62 6.12
CA ALA A 178 -12.16 4.96 5.69
C ALA A 178 -12.77 5.32 4.32
N SER A 179 -12.77 4.39 3.37
CA SER A 179 -13.37 4.57 2.06
C SER A 179 -14.90 4.78 2.14
N VAL A 180 -15.58 3.96 2.96
CA VAL A 180 -17.03 4.07 3.19
C VAL A 180 -17.39 5.39 3.88
N ILE A 181 -16.65 5.78 4.93
CA ILE A 181 -16.85 7.05 5.63
C ILE A 181 -16.70 8.22 4.66
N ARG A 182 -15.65 8.21 3.84
CA ARG A 182 -15.39 9.25 2.85
C ARG A 182 -16.51 9.33 1.81
N PHE A 183 -16.95 8.18 1.28
CA PHE A 183 -18.02 8.13 0.29
C PHE A 183 -19.33 8.69 0.85
N ARG A 184 -19.70 8.30 2.08
CA ARG A 184 -20.88 8.83 2.79
C ARG A 184 -20.79 10.34 3.00
N HIS A 185 -19.61 10.87 3.34
CA HIS A 185 -19.42 12.31 3.52
C HIS A 185 -19.58 13.10 2.21
N TYR A 186 -19.07 12.56 1.10
CA TYR A 186 -19.23 13.16 -0.23
C TYR A 186 -20.69 13.20 -0.66
N TRP A 187 -21.41 12.09 -0.52
CA TRP A 187 -22.84 12.00 -0.88
C TRP A 187 -23.73 12.94 -0.07
N LYS A 188 -23.49 13.07 1.24
CA LYS A 188 -24.26 14.01 2.08
C LYS A 188 -24.11 15.45 1.62
N LYS A 189 -22.92 15.87 1.18
CA LYS A 189 -22.67 17.24 0.67
C LYS A 189 -23.32 17.55 -0.67
N GLN A 190 -23.77 16.55 -1.44
CA GLN A 190 -24.48 16.79 -2.71
C GLN A 190 -25.99 16.88 -2.57
N ARG A 191 -26.54 16.47 -1.42
CA ARG A 191 -27.98 16.49 -1.14
C ARG A 191 -28.47 17.79 -0.48
N TYR A 192 -27.56 18.70 -0.14
CA TYR A 192 -27.81 20.03 0.38
C TYR A 192 -27.10 21.05 -0.50
#